data_AF-A0A963DI52-F1
#
_entry.id   AF-A0A963DI52-F1
#
_cell.length_a   1.000
_cell.length_b   1.000
_cell.length_c   1.000
_cell.angle_alpha   90.00
_cell.angle_beta   90.00
_cell.angle_gamma   90.00
#
_symmetry.space_group_name_H-M   'P 1'
#
loop_
_entity.id
_entity.type
_entity.pdbx_description
1 polymer ?
#
loop_
_entity_poly.entity_id
_entity_poly.type
_entity_poly.pdbx_seq_one_letter_code
_entity_poly.pdbx_strand_id
1 'polypeptide(L)'
;MLIPKKPIRGVPRSWPKEIPFNCYPSDLTQEEWDIIKPILEELEPRKSRGRPREVDFREILNAIFYLNKMGCQWRCLPKDFPSDPPVSYYYHRWLDNGVLETINTAIHRNLRKEMGRNETPSAAIIDSQSVKGTQERVDETGFDGSKRVKGRKRPILVDTMG
;
A
#
# COMPACT_ATOMS: atom_id res chain seq x y z
N MET A 1 41.89 13.45 2.65
CA MET A 1 41.00 14.51 3.17
C MET A 1 39.59 14.23 2.68
N LEU A 2 38.71 13.77 3.57
CA LEU A 2 37.29 13.52 3.24
C LEU A 2 36.51 14.80 3.53
N ILE A 3 35.86 15.35 2.51
CA ILE A 3 34.97 16.51 2.65
C ILE A 3 33.70 16.01 3.39
N PRO A 4 33.37 16.54 4.59
CA PRO A 4 32.16 16.12 5.29
C PRO A 4 30.93 16.65 4.52
N LYS A 5 30.01 15.74 4.15
CA LYS A 5 28.73 16.10 3.56
C LYS A 5 27.93 16.92 4.58
N LYS A 6 27.66 18.20 4.27
CA LYS A 6 26.80 19.06 5.09
C LYS A 6 25.40 18.43 5.22
N PRO A 7 24.78 18.44 6.42
CA PRO A 7 23.42 17.95 6.60
C PRO A 7 22.41 18.86 5.89
N ILE A 8 21.41 18.26 5.24
CA ILE A 8 20.22 18.96 4.74
C ILE A 8 19.48 19.48 5.98
N ARG A 9 19.30 20.80 6.08
CA ARG A 9 18.63 21.44 7.22
C ARG A 9 17.19 20.90 7.37
N GLY A 10 16.86 20.36 8.55
CA GLY A 10 15.47 20.27 9.03
C GLY A 10 14.81 18.89 9.10
N VAL A 11 15.47 17.79 8.73
CA VAL A 11 14.89 16.44 8.87
C VAL A 11 15.48 15.73 10.11
N PRO A 12 14.70 15.46 11.17
CA PRO A 12 15.16 14.63 12.28
C PRO A 12 15.49 13.22 11.77
N ARG A 13 16.67 12.71 12.12
CA ARG A 13 17.16 11.39 11.67
C ARG A 13 16.60 10.20 12.45
N SER A 14 15.86 10.44 13.53
CA SER A 14 15.42 9.39 14.44
C SER A 14 13.91 9.46 14.63
N TRP A 15 13.25 8.45 14.08
CA TRP A 15 11.88 8.02 14.39
C TRP A 15 11.66 7.97 15.91
N PRO A 16 10.52 8.43 16.46
CA PRO A 16 10.21 8.19 17.87
C PRO A 16 10.16 6.69 18.13
N LYS A 17 10.95 6.22 19.10
CA LYS A 17 11.10 4.80 19.48
C LYS A 17 9.96 4.29 20.38
N GLU A 18 9.00 5.15 20.70
CA GLU A 18 7.86 4.85 21.56
C GLU A 18 6.60 4.89 20.70
N ILE A 19 5.96 3.72 20.56
CA ILE A 19 4.68 3.55 19.87
C ILE A 19 3.63 4.30 20.70
N PRO A 20 2.93 5.32 20.15
CA PRO A 20 1.91 6.04 20.90
C PRO A 20 0.75 5.11 21.26
N PHE A 21 0.21 5.27 22.48
CA PHE A 21 -0.95 4.52 22.99
C PHE A 21 -2.22 4.71 22.13
N ASN A 22 -2.25 5.73 21.28
CA ASN A 22 -3.35 5.99 20.36
C ASN A 22 -2.95 5.58 18.94
N CYS A 23 -3.31 4.36 18.55
CA CYS A 23 -3.32 3.94 17.16
C CYS A 23 -4.33 4.78 16.37
N TYR A 24 -4.03 5.12 15.12
CA TYR A 24 -5.06 5.64 14.23
C TYR A 24 -6.10 4.53 13.96
N PRO A 25 -7.37 4.88 13.68
CA PRO A 25 -8.37 3.88 13.28
C PRO A 25 -8.03 3.11 11.99
N SER A 26 -7.01 3.56 11.24
CA SER A 26 -6.46 2.90 10.05
C SER A 26 -5.31 1.94 10.34
N ASP A 27 -4.82 1.90 11.57
CA ASP A 27 -3.65 1.10 11.92
C ASP A 27 -4.02 -0.37 12.07
N LEU A 28 -3.06 -1.23 11.73
CA LEU A 28 -3.19 -2.67 11.89
C LEU A 28 -3.32 -3.06 13.37
N THR A 29 -4.32 -3.89 13.65
CA THR A 29 -4.39 -4.65 14.90
C THR A 29 -3.23 -5.63 15.01
N GLN A 30 -2.99 -6.15 16.21
CA GLN A 30 -1.94 -7.15 16.40
C GLN A 30 -2.24 -8.45 15.62
N GLU A 31 -3.49 -8.87 15.60
CA GLU A 31 -3.95 -10.09 14.91
C GLU A 31 -3.74 -9.99 13.39
N GLU A 32 -4.10 -8.86 12.79
CA GLU A 32 -3.83 -8.62 11.37
C GLU A 32 -2.32 -8.56 11.08
N TRP A 33 -1.55 -7.93 11.97
CA TRP A 33 -0.10 -7.86 11.81
C TRP A 33 0.56 -9.24 11.87
N ASP A 34 0.08 -10.14 12.71
CA ASP A 34 0.62 -11.50 12.83
C ASP A 34 0.41 -12.33 11.55
N ILE A 35 -0.62 -12.01 10.75
CA ILE A 35 -0.83 -12.59 9.42
C ILE A 35 0.14 -12.00 8.39
N ILE A 36 0.35 -10.68 8.41
CA ILE A 36 1.12 -9.95 7.40
C ILE A 36 2.63 -10.11 7.59
N LYS A 37 3.09 -10.10 8.84
CA LYS A 37 4.51 -10.16 9.21
C LYS A 37 5.27 -11.31 8.53
N PRO A 38 4.83 -12.58 8.57
CA PRO A 38 5.57 -13.67 7.94
C PRO A 38 5.71 -13.49 6.42
N ILE A 39 4.68 -12.96 5.75
CA ILE A 39 4.72 -12.67 4.30
C ILE A 39 5.80 -11.62 4.00
N LEU A 40 5.87 -10.56 4.80
CA LEU A 40 6.89 -9.53 4.64
C LEU A 40 8.29 -10.03 4.99
N GLU A 41 8.44 -10.93 5.96
CA GLU A 41 9.73 -11.53 6.29
C GLU A 41 10.25 -12.42 5.15
N GLU A 42 9.35 -13.12 4.46
CA GLU A 42 9.65 -13.94 3.29
C GLU A 42 9.97 -13.08 2.05
N LEU A 43 9.12 -12.11 1.71
CA LEU A 43 9.23 -11.33 0.48
C LEU A 43 10.22 -10.16 0.58
N GLU A 44 10.46 -9.67 1.79
CA GLU A 44 11.37 -8.55 2.07
C GLU A 44 12.37 -8.90 3.18
N PRO A 45 13.22 -9.93 2.93
CA PRO A 45 14.16 -10.41 3.92
C PRO A 45 15.20 -9.34 4.25
N ARG A 46 15.67 -9.36 5.51
CA ARG A 46 16.77 -8.48 5.93
C ARG A 46 17.99 -8.78 5.07
N LYS A 47 18.45 -7.77 4.33
CA LYS A 47 19.65 -7.90 3.51
C LYS A 47 20.88 -8.07 4.39
N SER A 48 21.67 -9.11 4.12
CA SER A 48 22.95 -9.36 4.81
C SER A 48 24.06 -8.39 4.36
N ARG A 49 23.87 -7.69 3.24
CA ARG A 49 24.84 -6.72 2.67
C ARG A 49 24.11 -5.45 2.21
N GLY A 50 24.79 -4.30 2.32
CA GLY A 50 24.25 -2.98 1.96
C GLY A 50 23.82 -2.15 3.17
N ARG A 51 23.15 -1.02 2.92
CA ARG A 51 22.62 -0.19 4.01
C ARG A 51 21.51 -0.97 4.73
N PRO A 52 21.59 -1.13 6.07
CA PRO A 52 20.55 -1.80 6.82
C PRO A 52 19.21 -1.03 6.71
N ARG A 53 18.11 -1.79 6.75
CA ARG A 53 16.77 -1.20 6.84
C ARG A 53 16.62 -0.53 8.20
N GLU A 54 16.31 0.77 8.19
CA GLU A 54 16.11 1.59 9.39
C GLU A 54 14.63 1.79 9.74
N VAL A 55 13.70 1.45 8.84
CA VAL A 55 12.26 1.62 9.03
C VAL A 55 11.56 0.33 9.49
N ASP A 56 10.52 0.49 10.29
CA ASP A 56 9.59 -0.59 10.65
C ASP A 56 8.52 -0.74 9.55
N PHE A 57 8.34 -1.96 9.06
CA PHE A 57 7.34 -2.25 8.03
C PHE A 57 5.91 -2.13 8.50
N ARG A 58 5.63 -2.38 9.79
CA ARG A 58 4.29 -2.15 10.34
C ARG A 58 3.92 -0.68 10.21
N GLU A 59 4.85 0.21 10.56
CA GLU A 59 4.66 1.66 10.47
C GLU A 59 4.58 2.16 9.03
N ILE A 60 5.30 1.53 8.09
CA ILE A 60 5.14 1.81 6.65
C ILE A 60 3.74 1.43 6.18
N LEU A 61 3.22 0.26 6.57
CA LEU A 61 1.86 -0.16 6.20
C LEU A 61 0.79 0.71 6.86
N ASN A 62 0.92 1.02 8.15
CA ASN A 62 0.01 1.92 8.85
C ASN A 62 -0.04 3.29 8.17
N ALA A 63 1.12 3.85 7.77
CA ALA A 63 1.17 5.10 7.02
C ALA A 63 0.47 5.01 5.65
N ILE A 64 0.64 3.89 4.92
CA ILE A 64 -0.06 3.63 3.65
C ILE A 64 -1.58 3.52 3.87
N PHE A 65 -2.02 2.82 4.91
CA PHE A 65 -3.44 2.69 5.24
C PHE A 65 -4.05 4.00 5.71
N TYR A 66 -3.31 4.81 6.46
CA TYR A 66 -3.72 6.15 6.82
C TYR A 66 -3.93 7.01 5.57
N LEU A 67 -2.96 7.02 4.64
CA LEU A 67 -3.09 7.72 3.35
C LEU A 67 -4.32 7.27 2.57
N ASN A 68 -4.55 5.96 2.49
CA ASN A 68 -5.70 5.40 1.77
C ASN A 68 -7.03 5.75 2.44
N LYS A 69 -7.07 5.74 3.78
CA LYS A 69 -8.29 6.04 4.56
C LYS A 69 -8.64 7.52 4.55
N MET A 70 -7.64 8.40 4.67
CA MET A 70 -7.83 9.85 4.80
C MET A 70 -7.74 10.59 3.47
N GLY A 71 -7.15 9.99 2.44
CA GLY A 71 -6.96 10.63 1.13
C GLY A 71 -6.02 11.83 1.15
N CYS A 72 -5.11 11.92 2.13
CA CYS A 72 -4.17 13.04 2.22
C CYS A 72 -2.99 12.88 1.26
N GLN A 73 -2.29 13.99 0.98
CA GLN A 73 -1.07 13.96 0.19
C GLN A 73 0.08 13.33 1.00
N TRP A 74 1.03 12.68 0.32
CA TRP A 74 2.22 12.09 0.95
C TRP A 74 2.94 13.04 1.93
N ARG A 75 3.14 14.31 1.52
CA ARG A 75 3.80 15.34 2.35
C ARG A 75 2.97 15.81 3.54
N CYS A 76 1.69 15.44 3.59
CA CYS A 76 0.75 15.73 4.66
C CYS A 76 0.56 14.52 5.60
N LEU A 77 1.41 13.49 5.49
CA LEU A 77 1.47 12.43 6.49
C LEU A 77 1.72 13.05 7.88
N PRO A 78 0.98 12.59 8.90
CA PRO A 78 1.28 12.91 10.29
C PRO A 78 2.74 12.64 10.66
N LYS A 79 3.27 13.45 11.59
CA LYS A 79 4.71 13.42 11.96
C LYS A 79 5.10 12.21 12.81
N ASP A 80 4.10 11.49 13.30
CA ASP A 80 4.13 10.22 13.99
C ASP A 80 3.99 9.02 13.03
N PHE A 81 4.01 9.22 11.70
CA PHE A 81 4.41 8.20 10.71
C PHE A 81 5.78 8.43 10.05
N PRO A 82 6.45 7.34 9.57
CA PRO A 82 7.71 7.48 8.84
C PRO A 82 7.61 8.54 7.75
N SER A 83 8.70 9.27 7.50
CA SER A 83 8.68 10.37 6.55
C SER A 83 8.21 9.93 5.15
N ASP A 84 7.68 10.85 4.35
CA ASP A 84 7.09 10.53 3.06
C ASP A 84 8.01 9.78 2.08
N PRO A 85 9.35 10.02 2.02
CA PRO A 85 10.19 9.33 1.04
C PRO A 85 10.29 7.82 1.24
N PRO A 86 10.57 7.26 2.46
CA PRO A 86 10.56 5.82 2.64
C PRO A 86 9.18 5.20 2.47
N VAL A 87 8.09 5.86 2.92
CA VAL A 87 6.73 5.31 2.73
C VAL A 87 6.40 5.19 1.25
N SER A 88 6.63 6.25 0.47
CA SER A 88 6.43 6.24 -0.98
C SER A 88 7.33 5.22 -1.69
N TYR A 89 8.61 5.12 -1.30
CA TYR A 89 9.54 4.14 -1.85
C TYR A 89 9.04 2.70 -1.67
N TYR A 90 8.64 2.32 -0.45
CA TYR A 90 8.16 0.97 -0.17
C TYR A 90 6.79 0.71 -0.80
N TYR A 91 5.88 1.68 -0.80
CA TYR A 91 4.60 1.56 -1.49
C TYR A 91 4.79 1.19 -2.97
N HIS A 92 5.58 1.96 -3.72
CA HIS A 92 5.80 1.69 -5.14
C HIS A 92 6.53 0.36 -5.37
N ARG A 93 7.57 0.08 -4.59
CA ARG A 93 8.30 -1.19 -4.66
C ARG A 93 7.39 -2.40 -4.40
N TRP A 94 6.53 -2.33 -3.39
CA TRP A 94 5.62 -3.42 -3.03
C TRP A 94 4.47 -3.58 -4.02
N LEU A 95 4.04 -2.48 -4.65
CA LEU A 95 3.10 -2.51 -5.75
C LEU A 95 3.73 -3.21 -6.97
N ASP A 96 4.92 -2.80 -7.38
CA ASP A 96 5.61 -3.32 -8.57
C ASP A 96 5.97 -4.81 -8.42
N ASN A 97 6.29 -5.25 -7.20
CA ASN A 97 6.69 -6.62 -6.92
C ASN A 97 5.53 -7.52 -6.43
N GLY A 98 4.28 -7.04 -6.42
CA GLY A 98 3.11 -7.85 -6.03
C GLY A 98 3.02 -8.20 -4.54
N VAL A 99 3.78 -7.52 -3.67
CA VAL A 99 3.77 -7.76 -2.21
C VAL A 99 2.41 -7.37 -1.62
N LEU A 100 1.88 -6.20 -2.00
CA LEU A 100 0.55 -5.77 -1.52
C LEU A 100 -0.57 -6.69 -2.00
N GLU A 101 -0.47 -7.22 -3.22
CA GLU A 101 -1.43 -8.19 -3.76
C GLU A 101 -1.38 -9.52 -2.99
N THR A 102 -0.17 -9.99 -2.65
CA THR A 102 0.04 -11.20 -1.84
C THR A 102 -0.55 -11.04 -0.44
N ILE A 103 -0.30 -9.89 0.21
CA ILE A 103 -0.89 -9.55 1.51
C ILE A 103 -2.42 -9.52 1.42
N ASN A 104 -2.98 -8.82 0.43
CA ASN A 104 -4.43 -8.73 0.24
C ASN A 104 -5.06 -10.11 0.04
N THR A 105 -4.42 -10.96 -0.77
CA THR A 105 -4.88 -12.34 -1.01
C THR A 105 -4.88 -13.18 0.28
N ALA A 106 -3.85 -13.06 1.11
CA ALA A 106 -3.77 -13.80 2.38
C ALA A 106 -4.86 -13.37 3.37
N ILE A 107 -5.06 -12.06 3.54
CA ILE A 107 -6.12 -11.50 4.39
C ILE A 107 -7.49 -11.94 3.88
N HIS A 108 -7.72 -11.84 2.57
CA HIS A 108 -8.98 -12.21 1.94
C HIS A 108 -9.32 -13.70 2.14
N ARG A 109 -8.34 -14.61 1.98
CA ARG A 109 -8.54 -16.04 2.28
C ARG A 109 -8.91 -16.28 3.74
N ASN A 110 -8.28 -15.58 4.68
CA ASN A 110 -8.59 -15.73 6.09
C ASN A 110 -10.02 -15.25 6.40
N LEU A 111 -10.40 -14.08 5.90
CA LEU A 111 -11.76 -13.55 6.05
C LEU A 111 -12.82 -14.52 5.50
N ARG A 112 -12.54 -15.17 4.37
CA ARG A 112 -13.45 -16.17 3.81
C ARG A 112 -13.61 -17.39 4.71
N LYS A 113 -12.53 -17.89 5.32
CA LYS A 113 -12.60 -18.99 6.31
C LYS A 113 -13.43 -18.62 7.52
N GLU A 114 -13.21 -17.43 8.07
CA GLU A 114 -13.95 -16.93 9.22
C GLU A 114 -15.45 -16.83 8.95
N MET A 115 -15.83 -16.50 7.71
CA MET A 115 -17.22 -16.51 7.26
C MET A 115 -17.75 -17.89 6.83
N GLY A 116 -17.00 -18.98 7.09
CA GLY A 116 -17.41 -20.35 6.75
C GLY A 116 -17.44 -20.65 5.25
N ARG A 117 -16.66 -19.93 4.44
CA ARG A 117 -16.57 -20.10 2.98
C ARG A 117 -15.25 -20.73 2.57
N ASN A 118 -15.23 -21.30 1.35
CA ASN A 118 -14.00 -21.79 0.72
C ASN A 118 -13.02 -20.64 0.50
N GLU A 119 -11.73 -20.89 0.76
CA GLU A 119 -10.63 -19.91 0.60
C GLU A 119 -10.60 -19.31 -0.81
N THR A 120 -10.81 -20.15 -1.81
CA THR A 120 -10.90 -19.73 -3.21
C THR A 120 -12.36 -19.39 -3.53
N PRO A 121 -12.63 -18.17 -4.05
CA PRO A 121 -13.99 -17.81 -4.45
C PRO A 121 -14.42 -18.60 -5.68
N SER A 122 -15.67 -19.07 -5.68
CA SER A 122 -16.29 -19.75 -6.83
C SER A 122 -16.96 -18.80 -7.81
N ALA A 123 -17.20 -17.55 -7.38
CA ALA A 123 -17.80 -16.49 -8.17
C ALA A 123 -17.13 -15.15 -7.82
N ALA A 124 -17.19 -14.21 -8.74
CA ALA A 124 -16.64 -12.87 -8.56
C ALA A 124 -17.51 -11.84 -9.31
N ILE A 125 -17.56 -10.62 -8.78
CA ILE A 125 -18.29 -9.50 -9.36
C ILE A 125 -17.33 -8.73 -10.26
N ILE A 126 -17.75 -8.50 -11.51
CA ILE A 126 -17.00 -7.69 -12.47
C ILE A 126 -17.71 -6.35 -12.60
N ASP A 127 -16.99 -5.28 -12.29
CA ASP A 127 -17.40 -3.93 -12.66
C ASP A 127 -16.36 -3.28 -13.58
N SER A 128 -16.76 -2.26 -14.33
CA SER A 128 -15.85 -1.49 -15.16
C SER A 128 -15.90 0.00 -14.87
N GLN A 129 -14.74 0.55 -14.51
CA GLN A 129 -14.55 1.99 -14.39
C GLN A 129 -14.12 2.58 -15.74
N SER A 130 -14.77 3.66 -16.16
CA SER A 130 -14.36 4.42 -17.35
C SER A 130 -13.53 5.61 -16.90
N VAL A 131 -12.25 5.63 -17.27
CA VAL A 131 -11.31 6.69 -16.91
C VAL A 131 -11.03 7.53 -18.14
N LYS A 132 -11.14 8.85 -18.01
CA LYS A 132 -10.88 9.78 -19.11
C LYS A 132 -9.45 9.61 -19.63
N GLY A 133 -9.32 9.42 -20.94
CA GLY A 133 -8.02 9.31 -21.60
C GLY A 133 -7.37 10.67 -21.83
N THR A 134 -6.06 10.68 -22.01
CA THR A 134 -5.34 11.84 -22.56
C THR A 134 -5.49 11.85 -24.08
N GLN A 135 -5.31 13.02 -24.70
CA GLN A 135 -5.39 13.15 -26.17
C GLN A 135 -4.31 12.34 -26.91
N GLU A 136 -3.22 11.99 -26.22
CA GLU A 136 -2.05 11.31 -26.80
C GLU A 136 -2.19 9.79 -26.91
N ARG A 137 -3.20 9.17 -26.26
CA ARG A 137 -3.46 7.72 -26.29
C ARG A 137 -4.76 7.40 -27.03
N VAL A 138 -4.82 7.73 -28.33
CA VAL A 138 -6.04 7.55 -29.13
C VAL A 138 -6.28 6.08 -29.50
N ASP A 139 -5.21 5.32 -29.67
CA ASP A 139 -5.19 3.90 -30.05
C ASP A 139 -5.76 2.96 -28.98
N GLU A 140 -5.56 3.27 -27.70
CA GLU A 140 -6.06 2.47 -26.57
C GLU A 140 -7.34 3.02 -25.90
N THR A 141 -8.03 3.98 -26.52
CA THR A 141 -9.21 4.65 -25.92
C THR A 141 -10.46 4.55 -26.80
N GLY A 142 -11.61 4.40 -26.15
CA GLY A 142 -12.94 4.38 -26.76
C GLY A 142 -13.87 5.42 -26.16
N PHE A 143 -15.07 5.56 -26.71
CA PHE A 143 -16.11 6.41 -26.13
C PHE A 143 -17.13 5.55 -25.39
N ASP A 144 -17.25 5.75 -24.08
CA ASP A 144 -18.32 5.17 -23.28
C ASP A 144 -19.55 6.08 -23.37
N GLY A 145 -20.54 5.68 -24.18
CA GLY A 145 -21.77 6.46 -24.38
C GLY A 145 -22.63 6.61 -23.14
N SER A 146 -22.61 5.63 -22.22
CA SER A 146 -23.38 5.70 -20.98
C SER A 146 -22.82 6.77 -20.03
N LYS A 147 -21.50 6.79 -19.84
CA LYS A 147 -20.81 7.76 -18.98
C LYS A 147 -20.41 9.04 -19.71
N ARG A 148 -20.58 9.09 -21.04
CA ARG A 148 -20.13 10.15 -21.95
C ARG A 148 -18.64 10.48 -21.79
N VAL A 149 -17.82 9.46 -21.52
CA VAL A 149 -16.37 9.61 -21.31
C VAL A 149 -15.62 9.04 -22.51
N LYS A 150 -14.76 9.86 -23.13
CA LYS A 150 -13.72 9.36 -24.04
C LYS A 150 -12.51 8.92 -23.21
N GLY A 151 -12.20 7.63 -23.23
CA GLY A 151 -11.13 7.10 -22.40
C GLY A 151 -11.05 5.59 -22.41
N ARG A 152 -10.44 5.05 -21.35
CA ARG A 152 -10.18 3.61 -21.22
C ARG A 152 -11.09 3.01 -20.16
N LYS A 153 -11.68 1.85 -20.48
CA LYS A 153 -12.35 1.03 -19.48
C LYS A 153 -11.33 0.18 -18.73
N ARG A 154 -11.43 0.18 -17.41
CA ARG A 154 -10.66 -0.65 -16.49
C ARG A 154 -11.63 -1.62 -15.82
N PRO A 155 -11.66 -2.89 -16.22
CA PRO A 155 -12.42 -3.89 -15.48
C PRO A 155 -11.72 -4.16 -14.14
N ILE A 156 -12.51 -4.29 -13.08
CA ILE A 156 -12.07 -4.71 -11.75
C ILE A 156 -12.88 -5.95 -11.39
N LEU A 157 -12.19 -6.98 -10.91
CA LEU A 157 -12.78 -8.20 -10.39
C LEU A 157 -12.68 -8.14 -8.88
N VAL A 158 -13.81 -8.27 -8.19
CA VAL A 158 -13.87 -8.33 -6.72
C VAL A 158 -14.58 -9.61 -6.29
N ASP A 159 -14.30 -10.07 -5.07
CA ASP A 159 -15.04 -11.19 -4.51
C ASP A 159 -16.51 -10.77 -4.29
N THR A 160 -17.38 -11.77 -4.25
CA THR A 160 -18.80 -11.64 -3.87
C THR A 160 -19.03 -10.99 -2.51
N MET A 161 -18.01 -10.87 -1.68
CA MET A 161 -18.07 -10.27 -0.36
C MET A 161 -17.65 -8.79 -0.32
N GLY A 162 -17.18 -8.24 -1.44
CA GLY A 162 -16.49 -6.96 -1.50
C GLY A 162 -14.98 -7.17 -1.37
#